data_AF-A0A6J1HDZ4-F1
#
_entry.id   AF-A0A6J1HDZ4-F1
#
_cell.length_a   1.000
_cell.length_b   1.000
_cell.length_c   1.000
_cell.angle_alpha   90.00
_cell.angle_beta   90.00
_cell.angle_gamma   90.00
#
_symmetry.space_group_name_H-M   'P 1'
#
loop_
_entity.id
_entity.type
_entity.pdbx_description
1 polymer ?
#
loop_
_entity_poly.entity_id
_entity_poly.type
_entity_poly.pdbx_seq_one_letter_code
_entity_poly.pdbx_strand_id
1 'polypeptide(L)'
;MAFSSVPMKCPSVLHLRVLPKSSAKRSSISFPYLPTEISHRNSLSIRSVSVPAAPASEGIAPAISLTDNALKHFNKMRTERNEDLCLRIGVRQGGCSGMSYTMEFENRANARPDDSIIEYNGFVIVCDPKSLLFLFGMQLDYSDALIGGGFSFKNPNATQTCGCGKSFAAEM
;
A
#
# COMPACT_ATOMS: atom_id res chain seq x y z
N MET A 1 14.28 51.24 15.98
CA MET A 1 13.43 52.04 15.08
C MET A 1 13.27 51.20 13.82
N ALA A 2 12.13 50.72 13.35
CA ALA A 2 10.73 51.11 13.51
C ALA A 2 9.81 49.86 13.52
N PHE A 3 8.61 50.07 14.05
CA PHE A 3 7.53 49.12 14.28
C PHE A 3 6.59 49.07 13.07
N SER A 4 5.97 47.93 12.80
CA SER A 4 4.60 47.90 12.26
C SER A 4 3.97 46.51 12.43
N SER A 5 3.14 46.44 13.48
CA SER A 5 2.15 45.41 13.80
C SER A 5 0.82 45.73 13.13
N VAL A 6 0.10 44.71 12.63
CA VAL A 6 -1.37 44.80 12.44
C VAL A 6 -2.00 43.49 12.91
N PRO A 7 -2.91 43.53 13.90
CA PRO A 7 -3.81 42.43 14.24
C PRO A 7 -5.23 42.71 13.72
N MET A 8 -5.97 41.68 13.33
CA MET A 8 -7.44 41.72 13.34
C MET A 8 -8.00 40.37 13.75
N LYS A 9 -9.04 40.41 14.60
CA LYS A 9 -9.59 39.33 15.39
C LYS A 9 -11.12 39.36 15.26
N CYS A 10 -11.73 38.18 15.05
CA CYS A 10 -13.08 37.75 15.51
C CYS A 10 -14.35 38.42 14.93
N PRO A 11 -15.59 37.89 15.15
CA PRO A 11 -16.05 36.54 15.56
C PRO A 11 -17.41 36.05 14.94
N SER A 12 -17.80 34.81 15.31
CA SER A 12 -19.15 34.35 15.74
C SER A 12 -20.29 33.92 14.77
N VAL A 13 -20.61 32.61 14.87
CA VAL A 13 -21.90 31.91 15.20
C VAL A 13 -23.19 32.21 14.40
N LEU A 14 -23.85 31.15 13.87
CA LEU A 14 -25.21 30.68 14.26
C LEU A 14 -25.90 29.74 13.23
N HIS A 15 -26.41 28.60 13.74
CA HIS A 15 -27.74 27.98 13.47
C HIS A 15 -28.01 27.40 12.04
N LEU A 16 -28.77 26.32 11.77
CA LEU A 16 -29.85 25.59 12.45
C LEU A 16 -30.30 24.35 11.61
N ARG A 17 -30.99 23.38 12.26
CA ARG A 17 -31.98 22.35 11.74
C ARG A 17 -31.44 21.22 10.84
N VAL A 18 -31.54 19.90 11.13
CA VAL A 18 -32.59 18.97 11.60
C VAL A 18 -33.65 18.55 10.54
N LEU A 19 -33.52 17.28 10.07
CA LEU A 19 -34.49 16.22 9.60
C LEU A 19 -35.59 16.56 8.55
N PRO A 20 -36.13 15.62 7.72
CA PRO A 20 -36.42 14.18 7.96
C PRO A 20 -35.95 13.22 6.82
N LYS A 21 -35.71 11.91 7.03
CA LYS A 21 -36.60 10.74 7.24
C LYS A 21 -37.67 10.50 6.15
N SER A 22 -37.41 9.51 5.28
CA SER A 22 -38.39 8.74 4.48
C SER A 22 -37.68 7.41 4.14
N SER A 23 -38.00 6.23 4.69
CA SER A 23 -39.27 5.51 4.94
C SER A 23 -39.98 5.02 3.67
N ALA A 24 -39.51 3.89 3.14
CA ALA A 24 -40.31 2.95 2.37
C ALA A 24 -39.95 1.55 2.89
N LYS A 25 -40.75 0.92 3.78
CA LYS A 25 -41.89 0.02 3.49
C LYS A 25 -41.62 -0.86 2.26
N ARG A 26 -41.29 -2.14 2.44
CA ARG A 26 -42.16 -3.30 2.81
C ARG A 26 -42.61 -4.01 1.54
N SER A 27 -42.06 -5.21 1.32
CA SER A 27 -42.82 -6.34 0.79
C SER A 27 -42.02 -7.62 1.00
N SER A 28 -42.26 -8.21 2.16
CA SER A 28 -42.11 -9.64 2.42
C SER A 28 -42.97 -10.42 1.44
N ILE A 29 -42.37 -11.34 0.70
CA ILE A 29 -43.07 -12.42 0.02
C ILE A 29 -42.38 -13.72 0.39
N SER A 30 -42.99 -14.39 1.36
CA SER A 30 -42.76 -15.77 1.75
C SER A 30 -43.44 -16.68 0.73
N PHE A 31 -42.67 -17.60 0.13
CA PHE A 31 -43.20 -18.73 -0.62
C PHE A 31 -43.06 -20.00 0.24
N PRO A 32 -44.14 -20.77 0.42
CA PRO A 32 -44.15 -21.95 1.26
C PRO A 32 -43.93 -23.26 0.45
N TYR A 33 -43.62 -24.32 1.19
CA TYR A 33 -43.69 -25.77 0.87
C TYR A 33 -42.52 -26.47 0.13
N LEU A 34 -41.63 -27.09 0.93
CA LEU A 34 -41.50 -28.54 1.26
C LEU A 34 -41.94 -29.62 0.20
N PRO A 35 -41.51 -30.90 0.36
CA PRO A 35 -40.23 -31.51 -0.02
C PRO A 35 -40.43 -32.67 -1.03
N THR A 36 -39.37 -33.20 -1.65
CA THR A 36 -39.36 -34.63 -2.04
C THR A 36 -37.95 -35.18 -2.27
N GLU A 37 -37.65 -36.18 -1.44
CA GLU A 37 -36.64 -37.25 -1.54
C GLU A 37 -36.42 -37.80 -2.96
N ILE A 38 -35.15 -37.91 -3.41
CA ILE A 38 -34.70 -38.98 -4.33
C ILE A 38 -33.21 -39.35 -4.06
N SER A 39 -33.04 -40.47 -3.37
CA SER A 39 -32.24 -41.64 -3.75
C SER A 39 -30.79 -41.48 -4.29
N HIS A 40 -29.86 -41.87 -3.40
CA HIS A 40 -28.86 -42.92 -3.63
C HIS A 40 -27.97 -42.82 -4.88
N ARG A 41 -26.79 -42.21 -4.72
CA ARG A 41 -25.56 -42.64 -5.41
C ARG A 41 -24.34 -42.51 -4.50
N ASN A 42 -23.73 -43.64 -4.20
CA ASN A 42 -22.38 -43.72 -3.65
C ASN A 42 -21.41 -42.97 -4.57
N SER A 43 -20.70 -41.97 -4.03
CA SER A 43 -19.57 -41.35 -4.70
C SER A 43 -18.41 -41.20 -3.72
N LEU A 44 -17.50 -42.17 -3.82
CA LEU A 44 -16.05 -42.11 -3.62
C LEU A 44 -15.50 -41.00 -2.70
N SER A 45 -14.93 -41.45 -1.57
CA SER A 45 -14.15 -40.64 -0.64
C SER A 45 -12.90 -40.09 -1.32
N ILE A 46 -12.97 -38.83 -1.75
CA ILE A 46 -11.80 -38.03 -2.08
C ILE A 46 -11.29 -37.48 -0.75
N ARG A 47 -10.13 -37.94 -0.31
CA ARG A 47 -9.37 -37.30 0.77
C ARG A 47 -9.04 -35.88 0.31
N SER A 48 -9.88 -34.94 0.71
CA SER A 48 -9.64 -33.51 0.61
C SER A 48 -8.40 -33.15 1.43
N VAL A 49 -7.28 -32.96 0.75
CA VAL A 49 -6.12 -32.29 1.34
C VAL A 49 -6.55 -30.84 1.51
N SER A 50 -6.98 -30.49 2.72
CA SER A 50 -7.20 -29.12 3.14
C SER A 50 -5.85 -28.41 3.15
N VAL A 51 -5.52 -27.80 2.00
CA VAL A 51 -4.53 -26.72 1.94
C VAL A 51 -5.05 -25.60 2.84
N PRO A 52 -4.28 -25.12 3.82
CA PRO A 52 -4.70 -24.00 4.64
C PRO A 52 -4.84 -22.78 3.73
N ALA A 53 -6.05 -22.25 3.68
CA ALA A 53 -6.34 -20.97 3.06
C ALA A 53 -5.51 -19.89 3.76
N ALA A 54 -4.55 -19.31 3.04
CA ALA A 54 -3.94 -18.05 3.44
C ALA A 54 -5.07 -17.01 3.59
N PRO A 55 -5.04 -16.17 4.64
CA PRO A 55 -6.09 -15.18 4.83
C PRO A 55 -5.97 -14.15 3.71
N ALA A 56 -6.85 -14.26 2.71
CA ALA A 56 -7.11 -13.17 1.79
C ALA A 56 -7.82 -12.08 2.61
N SER A 57 -7.04 -11.17 3.17
CA SER A 57 -7.56 -9.88 3.59
C SER A 57 -8.17 -9.22 2.35
N GLU A 58 -9.49 -9.12 2.32
CA GLU A 58 -10.21 -8.21 1.42
C GLU A 58 -9.68 -6.80 1.69
N GLY A 59 -8.67 -6.41 0.91
CA GLY A 59 -7.92 -5.19 1.11
C GLY A 59 -7.58 -4.61 -0.25
N ILE A 60 -7.83 -3.31 -0.39
CA ILE A 60 -7.29 -2.52 -1.49
C ILE A 60 -5.78 -2.80 -1.53
N ALA A 61 -5.27 -3.22 -2.69
CA ALA A 61 -3.85 -3.51 -2.85
C ALA A 61 -3.02 -2.28 -2.43
N PRO A 62 -1.95 -2.45 -1.65
CA PRO A 62 -1.14 -1.33 -1.21
C PRO A 62 -0.50 -0.65 -2.42
N ALA A 63 -0.35 0.68 -2.36
CA ALA A 63 0.22 1.44 -3.46
C ALA A 63 1.66 1.03 -3.80
N ILE A 64 2.41 0.52 -2.82
CA ILE A 64 3.74 -0.08 -2.99
C ILE A 64 3.77 -1.35 -2.13
N SER A 65 4.29 -2.44 -2.68
CA SER A 65 4.38 -3.73 -1.98
C SER A 65 5.83 -4.18 -1.77
N LEU A 66 6.06 -4.97 -0.71
CA LEU A 66 7.36 -5.58 -0.43
C LEU A 66 7.24 -7.11 -0.52
N THR A 67 8.31 -7.78 -0.93
CA THR A 67 8.44 -9.22 -0.69
C THR A 67 8.86 -9.51 0.75
N ASP A 68 8.63 -10.74 1.20
CA ASP A 68 9.05 -11.18 2.53
C ASP A 68 10.57 -11.08 2.72
N ASN A 69 11.34 -11.28 1.65
CA ASN A 69 12.80 -11.17 1.70
C ASN A 69 13.25 -9.71 1.90
N ALA A 70 12.63 -8.77 1.19
CA ALA A 70 12.89 -7.35 1.39
C ALA A 70 12.53 -6.92 2.82
N LEU A 71 11.37 -7.33 3.31
CA LEU A 71 10.94 -7.03 4.68
C LEU A 71 11.90 -7.60 5.73
N LYS A 72 12.33 -8.86 5.59
CA LYS A 72 13.32 -9.48 6.48
C LYS A 72 14.62 -8.68 6.51
N HIS A 73 15.12 -8.25 5.33
CA HIS A 73 16.34 -7.46 5.25
C HIS A 73 16.18 -6.09 5.91
N PHE A 74 15.05 -5.41 5.74
CA PHE A 74 14.79 -4.13 6.41
C PHE A 74 14.70 -4.28 7.93
N ASN A 75 14.04 -5.32 8.43
CA ASN A 75 13.96 -5.60 9.87
C ASN A 75 15.34 -5.93 10.46
N LYS A 76 16.20 -6.63 9.71
CA LYS A 76 17.59 -6.86 10.09
C LYS A 76 18.35 -5.53 10.23
N MET A 77 18.28 -4.66 9.22
CA MET A 77 18.91 -3.33 9.26
C MET A 77 18.41 -2.47 10.43
N ARG A 78 17.09 -2.53 10.71
CA ARG A 78 16.46 -1.82 11.84
C ARG A 78 17.03 -2.29 13.18
N THR A 79 17.18 -3.61 13.34
CA THR A 79 17.72 -4.23 14.56
C THR A 79 19.20 -3.91 14.74
N GLU A 80 19.99 -3.94 13.67
CA GLU A 80 21.42 -3.61 13.72
C GLU A 80 21.67 -2.16 14.13
N ARG A 81 20.83 -1.24 13.68
CA ARG A 81 20.93 0.20 14.01
C ARG A 81 20.24 0.58 15.33
N ASN A 82 19.41 -0.30 15.89
CA ASN A 82 18.61 -0.03 17.11
C ASN A 82 17.75 1.24 17.02
N GLU A 83 17.27 1.58 15.84
CA GLU A 83 16.47 2.79 15.56
C GLU A 83 15.12 2.42 14.94
N ASP A 84 14.09 3.25 15.14
CA ASP A 84 12.80 3.12 14.45
C ASP A 84 12.91 3.74 13.04
N LEU A 85 13.43 2.93 12.10
CA LEU A 85 13.64 3.34 10.71
C LEU A 85 12.42 3.06 9.85
N CYS A 86 12.13 4.00 8.95
CA CYS A 86 11.25 3.82 7.80
C CYS A 86 12.05 3.87 6.50
N LEU A 87 11.47 3.34 5.42
CA LEU A 87 12.03 3.44 4.08
C LEU A 87 11.35 4.57 3.32
N ARG A 88 12.10 5.58 2.92
CA ARG A 88 11.68 6.57 1.95
C ARG A 88 12.00 6.08 0.55
N ILE A 89 10.97 5.88 -0.27
CA ILE A 89 11.10 5.49 -1.67
C ILE A 89 10.59 6.60 -2.57
N GLY A 90 11.28 6.84 -3.68
CA GLY A 90 10.89 7.89 -4.62
C GLY A 90 11.58 7.78 -5.97
N VAL A 91 11.33 8.76 -6.83
CA VAL A 91 11.90 8.85 -8.17
C VAL A 91 12.62 10.18 -8.35
N ARG A 92 13.79 10.15 -9.00
CA ARG A 92 14.52 11.33 -9.43
C ARG A 92 14.63 11.34 -10.94
N GLN A 93 14.58 12.54 -11.53
CA GLN A 93 14.87 12.71 -12.95
C GLN A 93 16.36 12.47 -13.21
N GLY A 94 16.68 11.71 -14.25
CA GLY A 94 18.04 11.31 -14.63
C GLY A 94 18.27 9.79 -14.60
N GLY A 95 19.50 9.38 -14.88
CA GLY A 95 19.90 7.98 -15.07
C GLY A 95 19.78 7.53 -16.53
N CYS A 96 20.15 6.27 -16.78
CA CYS A 96 20.32 5.74 -18.13
C CYS A 96 19.03 5.74 -18.98
N SER A 97 17.86 5.77 -18.32
CA SER A 97 16.55 5.67 -18.97
C SER A 97 15.64 6.87 -18.68
N GLY A 98 16.17 7.96 -18.13
CA GLY A 98 15.44 9.20 -17.88
C GLY A 98 14.90 9.38 -16.45
N MET A 99 14.56 8.30 -15.75
CA MET A 99 14.22 8.33 -14.32
C MET A 99 14.98 7.26 -13.53
N SER A 100 15.27 7.54 -12.26
CA SER A 100 16.00 6.65 -11.35
C SER A 100 15.27 6.48 -10.04
N TYR A 101 15.23 5.25 -9.52
CA TYR A 101 14.69 4.97 -8.20
C TYR A 101 15.60 5.54 -7.11
N THR A 102 14.99 6.00 -6.02
CA THR A 102 15.69 6.40 -4.80
C THR A 102 15.13 5.65 -3.61
N MET A 103 16.03 5.24 -2.73
CA MET A 103 15.72 4.56 -1.47
C MET A 103 16.61 5.16 -0.39
N GLU A 104 16.01 5.63 0.68
CA GLU A 104 16.70 6.24 1.81
C GLU A 104 16.08 5.72 3.10
N PHE A 105 16.93 5.38 4.07
CA PHE A 105 16.46 5.00 5.40
C PHE A 105 16.50 6.23 6.28
N GLU A 106 15.35 6.60 6.82
CA GLU A 106 15.22 7.73 7.73
C GLU A 106 14.50 7.30 9.00
N ASN A 107 14.65 8.08 10.07
CA ASN A 107 13.87 7.86 11.27
C ASN A 107 12.39 8.11 10.96
N ARG A 108 11.48 7.29 11.51
CA ARG A 108 10.03 7.46 11.33
C ARG A 108 9.54 8.89 11.65
N ALA A 109 10.20 9.59 12.57
CA ALA A 109 9.88 10.97 12.93
C ALA A 109 10.17 12.00 11.80
N ASN A 110 10.98 11.65 10.80
CA ASN A 110 11.32 12.53 9.68
C ASN A 110 10.30 12.45 8.52
N ALA A 111 9.32 11.56 8.61
CA ALA A 111 8.24 11.47 7.63
C ALA A 111 7.52 12.82 7.49
N ARG A 112 7.29 13.26 6.25
CA ARG A 112 6.62 14.53 5.97
C ARG A 112 5.10 14.36 6.05
N PRO A 113 4.35 15.42 6.38
CA PRO A 113 2.89 15.36 6.46
C PRO A 113 2.21 15.06 5.11
N ASP A 114 2.87 15.41 4.00
CA ASP A 114 2.35 15.17 2.64
C ASP A 114 2.78 13.80 2.08
N ASP A 115 3.65 13.06 2.77
CA ASP A 115 4.08 11.75 2.28
C ASP A 115 2.91 10.75 2.36
N SER A 116 2.83 9.88 1.36
CA SER A 116 1.98 8.70 1.43
C SER A 116 2.64 7.65 2.32
N ILE A 117 1.99 7.33 3.43
CA ILE A 117 2.46 6.35 4.41
C ILE A 117 1.84 5.00 4.07
N ILE A 118 2.69 4.00 3.84
CA ILE A 118 2.30 2.63 3.50
C ILE A 118 2.89 1.72 4.56
N GLU A 119 2.03 1.03 5.31
CA GLU A 119 2.45 0.08 6.33
C GLU A 119 2.43 -1.34 5.77
N TYR A 120 3.52 -2.07 5.97
CA TYR A 120 3.67 -3.45 5.53
C TYR A 120 4.23 -4.30 6.68
N ASN A 121 3.37 -5.13 7.28
CA ASN A 121 3.76 -6.03 8.37
C ASN A 121 4.55 -5.34 9.50
N GLY A 122 4.12 -4.12 9.89
CA GLY A 122 4.77 -3.32 10.94
C GLY A 122 5.99 -2.52 10.51
N PHE A 123 6.43 -2.64 9.25
CA PHE A 123 7.43 -1.76 8.65
C PHE A 123 6.75 -0.63 7.88
N VAL A 124 7.33 0.57 7.94
CA VAL A 124 6.75 1.78 7.34
C VAL A 124 7.54 2.19 6.12
N ILE A 125 6.81 2.45 5.04
CA ILE A 125 7.33 3.04 3.81
C ILE A 125 6.68 4.41 3.64
N VAL A 126 7.48 5.40 3.30
CA VAL A 126 7.02 6.75 2.97
C VAL A 126 7.41 7.08 1.53
N CYS A 127 6.50 7.71 0.81
CA CYS A 127 6.70 8.09 -0.59
C CYS A 127 6.12 9.47 -0.83
N ASP A 128 6.88 10.35 -1.49
CA ASP A 128 6.35 11.66 -1.84
C ASP A 128 5.26 11.52 -2.93
N PRO A 129 4.20 12.36 -2.92
CA PRO A 129 3.06 12.22 -3.83
C PRO A 129 3.44 12.24 -5.31
N LYS A 130 4.46 13.01 -5.68
CA LYS A 130 4.92 13.11 -7.07
C LYS A 130 5.54 11.80 -7.54
N SER A 131 6.41 11.22 -6.72
CA SER A 131 7.00 9.91 -7.00
C SER A 131 5.95 8.80 -7.02
N LEU A 132 4.94 8.86 -6.15
CA LEU A 132 3.91 7.83 -6.06
C LEU A 132 3.18 7.60 -7.38
N LEU A 133 2.97 8.64 -8.19
CA LEU A 133 2.37 8.54 -9.52
C LEU A 133 3.13 7.57 -10.45
N PHE A 134 4.45 7.46 -10.31
CA PHE A 134 5.29 6.57 -11.11
C PHE A 134 5.50 5.19 -10.46
N LEU A 135 5.28 5.10 -9.15
CA LEU A 135 5.59 3.93 -8.33
C LEU A 135 4.34 3.13 -7.94
N PHE A 136 3.14 3.62 -8.27
CA PHE A 136 1.89 2.97 -7.90
C PHE A 136 1.82 1.53 -8.46
N GLY A 137 1.55 0.56 -7.59
CA GLY A 137 1.51 -0.86 -7.92
C GLY A 137 2.88 -1.52 -8.03
N MET A 138 3.98 -0.82 -7.73
CA MET A 138 5.30 -1.44 -7.75
C MET A 138 5.47 -2.48 -6.64
N GLN A 139 6.41 -3.40 -6.86
CA GLN A 139 6.89 -4.33 -5.86
C GLN A 139 8.42 -4.20 -5.70
N LEU A 140 8.88 -4.14 -4.46
CA LEU A 140 10.29 -4.14 -4.11
C LEU A 140 10.69 -5.51 -3.52
N ASP A 141 11.73 -6.10 -4.11
CA ASP A 141 12.28 -7.39 -3.70
C ASP A 141 13.75 -7.25 -3.27
N TYR A 142 14.27 -8.25 -2.57
CA TYR A 142 15.66 -8.32 -2.13
C TYR A 142 16.20 -9.74 -2.25
N SER A 143 17.45 -9.85 -2.72
CA SER A 143 18.20 -11.11 -2.80
C SER A 143 19.52 -11.02 -2.04
N ASP A 144 19.78 -11.98 -1.14
CA ASP A 144 21.04 -12.14 -0.39
C ASP A 144 22.13 -12.88 -1.18
N ALA A 145 21.97 -13.06 -2.50
CA ALA A 145 22.96 -13.74 -3.32
C ALA A 145 24.31 -13.01 -3.31
N LEU A 146 25.41 -13.75 -3.08
CA LEU A 146 26.76 -13.19 -3.04
C LEU A 146 27.13 -12.44 -4.33
N ILE A 147 26.67 -12.95 -5.48
CA ILE A 147 26.87 -12.34 -6.79
C ILE A 147 25.50 -11.92 -7.33
N GLY A 148 25.34 -10.63 -7.60
CA GLY A 148 24.11 -10.08 -8.16
C GLY A 148 22.95 -9.95 -7.16
N GLY A 149 23.20 -10.13 -5.87
CA GLY A 149 22.25 -9.79 -4.82
C GLY A 149 21.99 -8.29 -4.69
N GLY A 150 20.96 -7.95 -3.93
CA GLY A 150 20.52 -6.58 -3.70
C GLY A 150 19.03 -6.40 -3.98
N PHE A 151 18.64 -5.12 -3.98
CA PHE A 151 17.26 -4.72 -4.23
C PHE A 151 16.90 -4.77 -5.72
N SER A 152 15.73 -5.31 -6.02
CA SER A 152 15.15 -5.39 -7.36
C SER A 152 13.78 -4.75 -7.39
N PHE A 153 13.52 -3.96 -8.42
CA PHE A 153 12.29 -3.19 -8.58
C PHE A 153 11.44 -3.80 -9.69
N LYS A 154 10.20 -4.14 -9.37
CA LYS A 154 9.19 -4.53 -10.37
C LYS A 154 8.14 -3.44 -10.45
N ASN A 155 8.23 -2.60 -11.49
CA ASN A 155 7.35 -1.46 -11.67
C ASN A 155 6.44 -1.68 -12.90
N PRO A 156 5.12 -1.86 -12.73
CA PRO A 156 4.21 -2.03 -13.86
C PRO A 156 4.07 -0.77 -14.73
N ASN A 157 4.47 0.40 -14.24
CA ASN A 157 4.40 1.67 -14.97
C ASN A 157 5.66 1.95 -15.80
N ALA A 158 6.69 1.10 -15.71
CA ALA A 158 7.92 1.27 -16.47
C ALA A 158 7.73 0.76 -17.91
N THR A 159 7.83 1.65 -18.89
CA THR A 159 7.81 1.27 -20.31
C THR A 159 9.13 0.65 -20.74
N GLN A 160 10.25 1.09 -20.14
CA GLN A 160 11.57 0.51 -20.35
C GLN A 160 12.37 0.53 -19.04
N THR A 161 13.21 -0.47 -18.83
CA THR A 161 14.10 -0.57 -17.65
C THR A 161 15.55 -0.72 -18.09
N CYS A 162 16.47 0.01 -17.46
CA CYS A 162 17.90 -0.11 -17.70
C CYS A 162 18.43 -1.49 -17.27
N GLY A 163 19.51 -1.99 -17.90
CA GLY A 163 20.09 -3.29 -17.59
C GLY A 163 20.50 -3.51 -16.12
N CYS A 164 20.75 -2.44 -15.35
CA CYS A 164 21.04 -2.55 -13.91
C CYS A 164 19.79 -2.53 -13.02
N GLY A 165 18.59 -2.33 -13.59
CA GLY A 165 17.31 -2.33 -12.86
C GLY A 165 17.04 -1.10 -11.98
N LYS A 166 17.95 -0.11 -11.92
CA LYS A 166 17.84 1.07 -11.03
C LYS A 166 17.25 2.32 -11.69
N SER A 167 17.08 2.29 -13.01
CA SER A 167 16.55 3.39 -13.82
C SER A 167 15.51 2.86 -14.80
N PHE A 168 14.51 3.67 -15.12
CA PHE A 168 13.40 3.33 -15.99
C PHE A 168 12.91 4.54 -16.78
N ALA A 169 12.18 4.29 -17.86
CA ALA A 169 11.34 5.25 -18.55
C ALA A 169 9.88 4.96 -18.19
N ALA A 170 9.04 5.99 -18.10
CA ALA A 170 7.59 5.85 -18.00
C ALA A 170 6.94 6.85 -18.96
N GLU A 171 5.85 6.44 -19.57
CA GLU A 171 4.99 7.31 -20.36
C GLU A 171 3.84 7.72 -19.43
N MET A 172 3.65 9.03 -19.28
CA MET A 172 2.53 9.64 -18.54
C MET A 172 1.56 10.29 -19.52
#